data_AF-A0AAE8ZVY8-F1
#
_entry.id   AF-A0AAE8ZVY8-F1
#
_cell.length_a   1.000
_cell.length_b   1.000
_cell.length_c   1.000
_cell.angle_alpha   90.00
_cell.angle_beta   90.00
_cell.angle_gamma   90.00
#
_symmetry.space_group_name_H-M   'P 1'
#
loop_
_entity.id
_entity.type
_entity.pdbx_description
1 polymer ?
#
loop_
_entity_poly.entity_id
_entity_poly.type
_entity_poly.pdbx_seq_one_letter_code
_entity_poly.pdbx_strand_id
1 'polypeptide(L)'
;MIPRFLTKVCIISLLIGVPGVTDASTSMYSRRRTPSERVMSIIRPRMFQNPEFKIGQTIQKSIQLNPNRALPCCKDESGGSICKNLRRTDIKLFTQKCQTEPDFSLVVCCNSCSEAGISYRKRAQNFFIGKANSTNCFDRMSPAYCSRFETGDDAWNNRRWSCDTSHFRLGFRVCRSTCGFCGLDWIKSPEPLKCL
;
A
#
# COMPACT_ATOMS: atom_id res chain seq x y z
N MET A 1 20.14 37.79 -50.76
CA MET A 1 21.37 38.36 -50.20
C MET A 1 21.62 37.73 -48.84
N ILE A 2 22.70 36.97 -48.74
CA ILE A 2 23.17 36.27 -47.54
C ILE A 2 24.44 37.00 -47.10
N PRO A 3 24.67 37.22 -45.81
CA PRO A 3 26.03 37.29 -45.29
C PRO A 3 26.31 36.08 -44.41
N ARG A 4 27.31 35.31 -44.86
CA ARG A 4 28.12 34.42 -44.05
C ARG A 4 29.08 35.27 -43.23
N PHE A 5 29.33 34.94 -41.97
CA PHE A 5 30.66 35.06 -41.38
C PHE A 5 30.83 34.04 -40.24
N LEU A 6 31.79 33.13 -40.44
CA LEU A 6 32.35 32.22 -39.46
C LEU A 6 33.18 33.00 -38.41
N THR A 7 33.35 32.46 -37.18
CA THR A 7 34.57 31.76 -36.70
C THR A 7 34.75 31.89 -35.16
N LYS A 8 35.32 30.84 -34.55
CA LYS A 8 35.85 30.64 -33.16
C LYS A 8 34.82 30.01 -32.20
N VAL A 9 34.77 28.70 -31.96
CA VAL A 9 35.78 27.74 -31.44
C VAL A 9 36.44 28.22 -30.14
N CYS A 10 35.90 27.77 -29.00
CA CYS A 10 36.63 27.58 -27.75
C CYS A 10 36.15 26.26 -27.12
N ILE A 11 36.98 25.23 -27.29
CA ILE A 11 36.94 23.97 -26.57
C ILE A 11 37.55 24.22 -25.19
N ILE A 12 36.85 23.87 -24.11
CA ILE A 12 37.47 23.67 -22.80
C ILE A 12 37.08 22.28 -22.33
N SER A 13 37.95 21.33 -22.63
CA SER A 13 38.06 20.05 -21.97
C SER A 13 38.90 20.24 -20.71
N LEU A 14 38.37 19.89 -19.53
CA LEU A 14 39.19 19.62 -18.35
C LEU A 14 38.87 18.22 -17.83
N LEU A 15 39.77 17.29 -18.16
CA LEU A 15 39.95 15.99 -17.53
C LEU A 15 41.09 16.11 -16.53
N ILE A 16 40.83 15.88 -15.25
CA ILE A 16 41.80 15.56 -14.20
C ILE A 16 41.01 14.67 -13.22
N GLY A 17 41.35 13.45 -12.83
CA GLY A 17 42.56 12.64 -12.89
C GLY A 17 42.46 11.71 -11.67
N VAL A 18 42.35 10.40 -11.88
CA VAL A 18 42.37 9.37 -10.81
C VAL A 18 43.81 8.89 -10.64
N PRO A 19 44.28 8.74 -9.39
CA PRO A 19 44.79 7.44 -8.90
C PRO A 19 44.26 7.19 -7.45
N GLY A 20 43.96 6.00 -6.93
CA GLY A 20 44.51 4.67 -7.14
C GLY A 20 45.54 4.31 -6.06
N VAL A 21 45.13 3.79 -4.88
CA VAL A 21 45.94 2.98 -3.90
C VAL A 21 45.00 2.46 -2.76
N THR A 22 44.68 1.16 -2.66
CA THR A 22 45.30 0.03 -1.90
C THR A 22 45.13 0.02 -0.36
N ASP A 23 44.42 -1.02 0.10
CA ASP A 23 44.53 -1.88 1.31
C ASP A 23 45.25 -1.45 2.59
N ALA A 24 44.57 -1.67 3.74
CA ALA A 24 45.07 -2.30 4.99
C ALA A 24 43.96 -2.25 6.07
N SER A 25 43.34 -3.36 6.45
CA SER A 25 43.74 -4.25 7.57
C SER A 25 43.20 -3.88 8.96
N THR A 26 42.27 -4.73 9.44
CA THR A 26 42.25 -5.39 10.76
C THR A 26 42.04 -4.58 12.05
N SER A 27 40.95 -4.86 12.78
CA SER A 27 40.94 -5.15 14.23
C SER A 27 39.50 -5.55 14.65
N MET A 28 39.14 -6.84 14.74
CA MET A 28 39.30 -7.71 15.92
C MET A 28 38.80 -7.09 17.24
N TYR A 29 37.50 -7.19 17.52
CA TYR A 29 37.03 -7.34 18.90
C TYR A 29 36.17 -8.60 19.03
N SER A 30 36.87 -9.69 19.34
CA SER A 30 36.30 -10.90 19.89
C SER A 30 36.22 -10.73 21.41
N ARG A 31 35.04 -10.90 22.01
CA ARG A 31 34.93 -11.20 23.45
C ARG A 31 34.02 -12.40 23.64
N ARG A 32 34.63 -13.52 24.08
CA ARG A 32 33.95 -14.76 24.46
C ARG A 32 33.35 -14.63 25.87
N ARG A 33 32.13 -15.18 25.98
CA ARG A 33 31.47 -15.95 27.07
C ARG A 33 31.84 -15.67 28.54
N THR A 34 30.81 -15.63 29.38
CA THR A 34 30.64 -16.60 30.48
C THR A 34 29.15 -16.95 30.68
N PRO A 35 28.81 -18.21 31.00
CA PRO A 35 27.49 -18.63 31.49
C PRO A 35 27.50 -18.74 33.03
N SER A 36 26.42 -18.34 33.69
CA SER A 36 26.17 -18.78 35.07
C SER A 36 24.69 -18.68 35.43
N GLU A 37 24.12 -19.85 35.68
CA GLU A 37 22.81 -20.09 36.27
C GLU A 37 22.78 -19.58 37.72
N ARG A 38 21.61 -19.11 38.20
CA ARG A 38 20.99 -19.65 39.44
C ARG A 38 19.64 -19.00 39.79
N VAL A 39 18.69 -19.90 40.04
CA VAL A 39 17.56 -19.84 41.00
C VAL A 39 16.36 -18.97 40.61
N MET A 40 15.34 -19.60 40.03
CA MET A 40 13.95 -19.18 40.19
C MET A 40 13.42 -19.70 41.52
N SER A 41 13.10 -18.79 42.45
CA SER A 41 12.33 -19.09 43.65
C SER A 41 10.83 -18.90 43.40
N ILE A 42 10.08 -19.93 43.77
CA ILE A 42 8.63 -20.08 43.74
C ILE A 42 7.95 -19.03 44.64
N ILE A 43 7.06 -18.20 44.09
CA ILE A 43 5.98 -17.53 44.84
C ILE A 43 4.71 -17.39 43.95
N ARG A 44 3.71 -18.23 44.22
CA ARG A 44 2.26 -17.93 44.14
C ARG A 44 1.70 -18.27 45.53
N PRO A 45 0.60 -17.69 46.04
CA PRO A 45 -0.50 -17.05 45.32
C PRO A 45 -1.04 -15.76 45.99
N ARG A 46 -2.05 -15.11 45.39
CA ARG A 46 -3.28 -14.71 46.09
C ARG A 46 -4.37 -14.32 45.09
N MET A 47 -5.47 -15.06 45.13
CA MET A 47 -6.76 -14.62 44.63
C MET A 47 -7.24 -13.44 45.46
N PHE A 48 -7.85 -12.46 44.82
CA PHE A 48 -8.82 -11.57 45.44
C PHE A 48 -10.02 -11.46 44.50
N GLN A 49 -11.17 -11.86 45.01
CA GLN A 49 -12.48 -11.65 44.40
C GLN A 49 -13.06 -10.31 44.89
N ASN A 50 -13.54 -9.53 43.91
CA ASN A 50 -14.70 -8.61 43.88
C ASN A 50 -14.77 -7.40 44.85
N PRO A 51 -15.41 -6.26 44.46
CA PRO A 51 -16.81 -6.23 44.00
C PRO A 51 -17.15 -5.33 42.80
N GLU A 52 -18.37 -5.55 42.34
CA GLU A 52 -19.19 -4.88 41.31
C GLU A 52 -18.85 -3.42 40.98
N PHE A 53 -18.61 -3.16 39.69
CA PHE A 53 -18.81 -1.85 39.09
C PHE A 53 -19.88 -1.91 38.00
N LYS A 54 -20.79 -0.95 38.07
CA LYS A 54 -22.16 -0.99 37.56
C LYS A 54 -22.29 -1.02 36.03
N ILE A 55 -23.38 -1.68 35.65
CA ILE A 55 -24.12 -1.66 34.39
C ILE A 55 -24.06 -0.30 33.69
N GLY A 56 -23.53 -0.34 32.47
CA GLY A 56 -23.56 0.72 31.47
C GLY A 56 -22.98 0.26 30.13
N GLN A 57 -23.01 -1.04 29.82
CA GLN A 57 -22.61 -1.57 28.51
C GLN A 57 -23.83 -1.63 27.58
N THR A 58 -24.30 -0.46 27.19
CA THR A 58 -25.14 -0.32 25.99
C THR A 58 -24.53 0.75 25.13
N ILE A 59 -23.37 0.46 24.53
CA ILE A 59 -22.85 1.09 23.31
C ILE A 59 -21.72 0.19 22.77
N GLN A 60 -21.93 -0.30 21.55
CA GLN A 60 -20.93 -0.85 20.63
C GLN A 60 -20.23 -2.15 21.03
N LYS A 61 -20.97 -3.25 20.93
CA LYS A 61 -20.39 -4.47 20.34
C LYS A 61 -20.09 -4.14 18.87
N SER A 62 -18.98 -3.46 18.61
CA SER A 62 -18.44 -3.30 17.26
C SER A 62 -18.33 -4.70 16.68
N ILE A 63 -19.14 -5.01 15.66
CA ILE A 63 -18.92 -6.17 14.81
C ILE A 63 -17.45 -6.07 14.40
N GLN A 64 -16.59 -6.98 14.86
CA GLN A 64 -15.19 -7.00 14.44
C GLN A 64 -15.19 -7.38 12.97
N LEU A 65 -15.29 -6.36 12.12
CA LEU A 65 -15.21 -6.48 10.69
C LEU A 65 -13.81 -6.99 10.37
N ASN A 66 -13.71 -8.14 9.70
CA ASN A 66 -12.42 -8.54 9.15
C ASN A 66 -11.97 -7.44 8.19
N PRO A 67 -10.87 -6.71 8.47
CA PRO A 67 -10.43 -5.59 7.66
C PRO A 67 -10.09 -6.01 6.23
N ASN A 68 -9.83 -7.29 5.98
CA ASN A 68 -9.57 -7.86 4.65
C ASN A 68 -10.87 -8.13 3.87
N ARG A 69 -12.02 -8.09 4.53
CA ARG A 69 -13.36 -8.26 3.92
C ARG A 69 -14.16 -6.97 3.87
N ALA A 70 -13.72 -5.93 4.57
CA ALA A 70 -14.30 -4.61 4.47
C ALA A 70 -13.94 -3.98 3.13
N LEU A 71 -14.82 -3.12 2.62
CA LEU A 71 -14.48 -2.30 1.47
C LEU A 71 -13.37 -1.32 1.83
N PRO A 72 -12.41 -1.10 0.92
CA PRO A 72 -11.49 0.01 1.04
C PRO A 72 -12.19 1.36 0.93
N CYS A 73 -11.55 2.37 1.52
CA CYS A 73 -12.03 3.74 1.41
C CYS A 73 -11.92 4.28 -0.01
N CYS A 74 -13.05 4.72 -0.53
CA CYS A 74 -13.11 5.38 -1.82
C CYS A 74 -12.76 6.87 -1.67
N LYS A 75 -11.45 7.18 -1.70
CA LYS A 75 -10.93 8.55 -1.67
C LYS A 75 -9.94 8.78 -2.81
N ASP A 76 -10.03 9.93 -3.45
CA ASP A 76 -9.07 10.33 -4.45
C ASP A 76 -7.66 10.50 -3.85
N GLU A 77 -6.64 10.20 -4.63
CA GLU A 77 -5.26 10.53 -4.28
C GLU A 77 -5.00 12.02 -4.39
N SER A 78 -4.10 12.53 -3.54
CA SER A 78 -3.68 13.94 -3.54
C SER A 78 -4.87 14.93 -3.49
N GLY A 79 -5.95 14.58 -2.80
CA GLY A 79 -7.16 15.40 -2.68
C GLY A 79 -8.01 15.52 -3.94
N GLY A 80 -7.72 14.72 -4.98
CA GLY A 80 -8.52 14.64 -6.21
C GLY A 80 -8.35 15.82 -7.17
N SER A 81 -7.34 16.69 -6.96
CA SER A 81 -7.08 17.81 -7.87
C SER A 81 -6.82 17.34 -9.31
N ILE A 82 -6.03 16.28 -9.47
CA ILE A 82 -5.72 15.66 -10.77
C ILE A 82 -7.00 15.11 -11.41
N CYS A 83 -7.82 14.41 -10.64
CA CYS A 83 -9.07 13.80 -11.10
C CYS A 83 -10.08 14.84 -11.54
N LYS A 84 -10.28 15.89 -10.73
CA LYS A 84 -11.16 17.03 -11.03
C LYS A 84 -10.68 17.80 -12.26
N ASN A 85 -9.37 18.04 -12.36
CA ASN A 85 -8.82 18.72 -13.52
C ASN A 85 -9.04 17.90 -14.79
N LEU A 86 -8.70 16.60 -14.78
CA LEU A 86 -8.92 15.73 -15.93
C LEU A 86 -10.39 15.64 -16.32
N ARG A 87 -11.30 15.50 -15.34
CA ARG A 87 -12.75 15.50 -15.58
C ARG A 87 -13.22 16.79 -16.27
N ARG A 88 -12.66 17.93 -15.88
CA ARG A 88 -12.98 19.25 -16.47
C ARG A 88 -12.40 19.43 -17.87
N THR A 89 -11.16 19.01 -18.09
CA THR A 89 -10.45 19.24 -19.35
C THR A 89 -10.82 18.23 -20.43
N ASP A 90 -11.02 16.96 -20.05
CA ASP A 90 -11.38 15.88 -20.98
C ASP A 90 -12.28 14.86 -20.27
N ILE A 91 -13.58 15.13 -20.29
CA ILE A 91 -14.60 14.27 -19.68
C ILE A 91 -14.67 12.88 -20.33
N LYS A 92 -14.35 12.77 -21.63
CA LYS A 92 -14.40 11.50 -22.36
C LYS A 92 -13.27 10.59 -21.88
N LEU A 93 -12.04 11.09 -21.86
CA LEU A 93 -10.89 10.36 -21.34
C LEU A 93 -11.06 10.02 -19.86
N PHE A 94 -11.55 10.96 -19.06
CA PHE A 94 -11.84 10.72 -17.64
C PHE A 94 -12.83 9.55 -17.46
N THR A 95 -13.96 9.59 -18.17
CA THR A 95 -15.02 8.58 -18.07
C THR A 95 -14.53 7.22 -18.55
N GLN A 96 -13.77 7.20 -19.66
CA GLN A 96 -13.15 5.99 -20.18
C GLN A 96 -12.25 5.36 -19.12
N LYS A 97 -11.33 6.13 -18.51
CA LYS A 97 -10.43 5.62 -17.47
C LYS A 97 -11.19 5.11 -16.25
N CYS A 98 -12.28 5.78 -15.84
CA CYS A 98 -13.13 5.27 -14.76
C CYS A 98 -13.74 3.90 -15.07
N GLN A 99 -13.94 3.55 -16.34
CA GLN A 99 -14.60 2.31 -16.77
C GLN A 99 -13.61 1.20 -17.17
N THR A 100 -12.41 1.55 -17.61
CA THR A 100 -11.45 0.60 -18.19
C THR A 100 -10.19 0.40 -17.37
N GLU A 101 -9.82 1.35 -16.49
CA GLU A 101 -8.58 1.28 -15.72
C GLU A 101 -8.87 1.09 -14.22
N PRO A 102 -8.65 -0.11 -13.65
CA PRO A 102 -8.97 -0.38 -12.24
C PRO A 102 -8.15 0.48 -11.27
N ASP A 103 -6.87 0.71 -11.55
CA ASP A 103 -6.02 1.56 -10.71
C ASP A 103 -6.49 3.02 -10.72
N PHE A 104 -6.87 3.55 -11.88
CA PHE A 104 -7.40 4.90 -11.97
C PHE A 104 -8.76 4.99 -11.25
N SER A 105 -9.66 4.04 -11.53
CA SER A 105 -11.05 4.07 -11.10
C SER A 105 -11.27 3.76 -9.62
N LEU A 106 -10.45 2.89 -9.03
CA LEU A 106 -10.62 2.41 -7.65
C LEU A 106 -9.57 2.97 -6.68
N VAL A 107 -8.41 3.41 -7.18
CA VAL A 107 -7.30 3.89 -6.33
C VAL A 107 -7.07 5.38 -6.49
N VAL A 108 -6.80 5.86 -7.72
CA VAL A 108 -6.37 7.25 -7.94
C VAL A 108 -7.54 8.24 -7.85
N CYS A 109 -8.65 7.95 -8.53
CA CYS A 109 -9.77 8.87 -8.72
C CYS A 109 -11.10 8.28 -8.25
N CYS A 110 -11.07 7.49 -7.16
CA CYS A 110 -12.22 6.74 -6.72
C CYS A 110 -13.48 7.59 -6.47
N ASN A 111 -13.36 8.66 -5.70
CA ASN A 111 -14.48 9.52 -5.36
C ASN A 111 -14.95 10.30 -6.58
N SER A 112 -14.02 10.90 -7.33
CA SER A 112 -14.33 11.63 -8.56
C SER A 112 -15.05 10.77 -9.60
N CYS A 113 -14.66 9.50 -9.76
CA CYS A 113 -15.35 8.55 -10.65
C CYS A 113 -16.74 8.17 -10.13
N SER A 114 -16.95 8.13 -8.81
CA SER A 114 -18.26 7.84 -8.20
C SER A 114 -19.25 8.98 -8.42
N GLU A 115 -18.78 10.22 -8.34
CA GLU A 115 -19.54 11.42 -8.68
C GLU A 115 -19.85 11.54 -10.18
N ALA A 116 -19.23 10.73 -11.04
CA ALA A 116 -19.44 10.74 -12.48
C ALA A 116 -20.52 9.74 -12.95
N GLY A 117 -21.06 8.90 -12.05
CA GLY A 117 -22.33 8.20 -12.29
C GLY A 117 -22.34 6.72 -11.89
N ILE A 118 -21.27 5.97 -12.17
CA ILE A 118 -21.22 4.54 -11.78
C ILE A 118 -20.67 4.45 -10.36
N SER A 119 -21.38 3.78 -9.43
CA SER A 119 -20.93 3.65 -8.04
C SER A 119 -19.61 2.88 -7.91
N TYR A 120 -18.83 3.16 -6.87
CA TYR A 120 -17.56 2.48 -6.56
C TYR A 120 -17.69 0.95 -6.62
N ARG A 121 -18.69 0.42 -5.90
CA ARG A 121 -19.00 -1.02 -5.85
C ARG A 121 -19.22 -1.62 -7.22
N LYS A 122 -20.00 -0.94 -8.06
CA LYS A 122 -20.33 -1.42 -9.40
C LYS A 122 -19.12 -1.38 -10.33
N ARG A 123 -18.30 -0.33 -10.26
CA ARG A 123 -17.04 -0.28 -11.04
C ARG A 123 -16.11 -1.41 -10.64
N ALA A 124 -15.91 -1.63 -9.35
CA ALA A 124 -15.06 -2.73 -8.87
C ALA A 124 -15.58 -4.10 -9.33
N GLN A 125 -16.89 -4.33 -9.24
CA GLN A 125 -17.53 -5.53 -9.77
C GLN A 125 -17.24 -5.73 -11.27
N ASN A 126 -17.34 -4.67 -12.07
CA ASN A 126 -17.10 -4.74 -13.51
C ASN A 126 -15.65 -5.10 -13.88
N PHE A 127 -14.67 -4.76 -13.02
CA PHE A 127 -13.27 -5.10 -13.27
C PHE A 127 -12.93 -6.56 -12.94
N PHE A 128 -13.60 -7.16 -11.96
CA PHE A 128 -13.18 -8.45 -11.38
C PHE A 128 -14.17 -9.59 -11.60
N ILE A 129 -15.25 -9.38 -12.36
CA ILE A 129 -16.20 -10.45 -12.73
C ILE A 129 -16.11 -10.76 -14.22
N GLY A 130 -16.26 -12.04 -14.56
CA GLY A 130 -16.32 -12.51 -15.94
C GLY A 130 -14.99 -12.32 -16.69
N LYS A 131 -15.08 -11.93 -17.97
CA LYS A 131 -13.90 -11.80 -18.84
C LYS A 131 -12.92 -10.69 -18.41
N ALA A 132 -13.39 -9.67 -17.71
CA ALA A 132 -12.53 -8.59 -17.22
C ALA A 132 -11.57 -9.07 -16.11
N ASN A 133 -11.96 -10.12 -15.38
CA ASN A 133 -11.18 -10.66 -14.27
C ASN A 133 -9.80 -11.14 -14.74
N SER A 134 -9.73 -11.91 -15.83
CA SER A 134 -8.47 -12.43 -16.36
C SER A 134 -7.47 -11.35 -16.79
N THR A 135 -7.95 -10.13 -17.06
CA THR A 135 -7.10 -9.01 -17.48
C THR A 135 -6.72 -8.11 -16.31
N ASN A 136 -7.61 -7.93 -15.34
CA ASN A 136 -7.42 -6.96 -14.26
C ASN A 136 -6.95 -7.59 -12.95
N CYS A 137 -7.13 -8.90 -12.78
CA CYS A 137 -6.72 -9.62 -11.58
C CYS A 137 -5.36 -10.29 -11.77
N PHE A 138 -4.32 -9.58 -11.38
CA PHE A 138 -2.97 -10.12 -11.33
C PHE A 138 -2.14 -9.32 -10.32
N ASP A 139 -1.10 -9.96 -9.81
CA ASP A 139 -0.08 -9.29 -9.02
C ASP A 139 0.96 -8.66 -9.95
N ARG A 140 1.35 -7.42 -9.67
CA ARG A 140 2.43 -6.76 -10.42
C ARG A 140 3.81 -7.21 -9.92
N MET A 141 3.88 -7.61 -8.66
CA MET A 141 5.09 -8.12 -8.04
C MET A 141 5.17 -9.65 -8.12
N SER A 142 6.33 -10.20 -7.81
CA SER A 142 6.52 -11.65 -7.83
C SER A 142 5.68 -12.36 -6.74
N PRO A 143 5.28 -13.62 -6.95
CA PRO A 143 4.53 -14.39 -5.95
C PRO A 143 5.23 -14.45 -4.58
N ALA A 144 6.56 -14.56 -4.58
CA ALA A 144 7.36 -14.57 -3.36
C ALA A 144 7.30 -13.23 -2.60
N TYR A 145 7.26 -12.10 -3.32
CA TYR A 145 7.08 -10.79 -2.70
C TYR A 145 5.66 -10.66 -2.12
N CYS A 146 4.64 -11.01 -2.91
CA CYS A 146 3.26 -10.87 -2.48
C CYS A 146 2.88 -11.78 -1.32
N SER A 147 3.46 -12.98 -1.25
CA SER A 147 3.29 -13.87 -0.09
C SER A 147 3.83 -13.23 1.20
N ARG A 148 5.00 -12.59 1.16
CA ARG A 148 5.55 -11.87 2.33
C ARG A 148 4.75 -10.60 2.65
N PHE A 149 4.29 -9.90 1.61
CA PHE A 149 3.45 -8.71 1.76
C PHE A 149 2.11 -9.06 2.45
N GLU A 150 1.52 -10.21 2.14
CA GLU A 150 0.28 -10.68 2.76
C GLU A 150 0.48 -11.03 4.24
N THR A 151 1.55 -11.76 4.58
CA THR A 151 1.82 -12.17 5.97
C THR A 151 2.37 -11.04 6.84
N GLY A 152 2.89 -9.97 6.21
CA GLY A 152 3.62 -8.91 6.91
C GLY A 152 4.98 -9.37 7.45
N ASP A 153 5.46 -10.54 7.05
CA ASP A 153 6.74 -11.14 7.48
C ASP A 153 7.92 -10.64 6.63
N ASP A 154 8.12 -9.33 6.58
CA ASP A 154 9.41 -8.79 6.14
C ASP A 154 10.27 -8.47 7.37
N ALA A 155 11.19 -9.38 7.69
CA ALA A 155 12.16 -9.27 8.80
C ALA A 155 13.02 -7.99 8.78
N TRP A 156 13.05 -7.26 7.65
CA TRP A 156 13.85 -6.07 7.43
C TRP A 156 13.05 -4.76 7.44
N ASN A 157 11.71 -4.81 7.52
CA ASN A 157 10.86 -3.63 7.48
C ASN A 157 9.97 -3.57 8.73
N ASN A 158 10.31 -2.66 9.66
CA ASN A 158 9.42 -2.29 10.78
C ASN A 158 8.08 -1.64 10.34
N ARG A 159 7.79 -1.59 9.04
CA ARG A 159 6.56 -1.06 8.48
C ARG A 159 5.65 -2.22 8.08
N ARG A 160 4.58 -2.42 8.86
CA ARG A 160 3.53 -3.43 8.64
C ARG A 160 2.61 -3.03 7.49
N TRP A 161 3.14 -2.94 6.28
CA TRP A 161 2.29 -2.87 5.09
C TRP A 161 1.74 -4.26 4.82
N SER A 162 0.43 -4.36 4.70
CA SER A 162 -0.25 -5.63 4.47
C SER A 162 -1.41 -5.47 3.50
N CYS A 163 -2.13 -6.57 3.24
CA CYS A 163 -3.36 -6.58 2.45
C CYS A 163 -4.58 -5.98 3.17
N ASP A 164 -4.40 -5.37 4.35
CA ASP A 164 -5.46 -4.68 5.08
C ASP A 164 -6.04 -3.48 4.30
N THR A 165 -7.24 -3.05 4.71
CA THR A 165 -7.94 -1.91 4.11
C THR A 165 -7.28 -0.55 4.37
N SER A 166 -6.36 -0.45 5.34
CA SER A 166 -5.61 0.79 5.61
C SER A 166 -4.48 1.01 4.61
N HIS A 167 -3.92 -0.08 4.06
CA HIS A 167 -2.87 -0.08 3.04
C HIS A 167 -3.38 -0.46 1.65
N PHE A 168 -4.70 -0.40 1.45
CA PHE A 168 -5.38 -0.77 0.21
C PHE A 168 -4.69 -0.25 -1.06
N ARG A 169 -4.30 1.02 -1.09
CA ARG A 169 -3.70 1.64 -2.28
C ARG A 169 -2.43 0.92 -2.71
N LEU A 170 -1.60 0.52 -1.76
CA LEU A 170 -0.36 -0.20 -2.05
C LEU A 170 -0.69 -1.65 -2.43
N GLY A 171 -1.43 -2.37 -1.58
CA GLY A 171 -1.80 -3.77 -1.81
C GLY A 171 -2.49 -3.98 -3.15
N PHE A 172 -3.43 -3.12 -3.52
CA PHE A 172 -4.15 -3.19 -4.79
C PHE A 172 -3.27 -2.93 -6.02
N ARG A 173 -2.21 -2.12 -5.88
CA ARG A 173 -1.27 -1.84 -6.97
C ARG A 173 -0.26 -2.96 -7.14
N VAL A 174 0.25 -3.53 -6.04
CA VAL A 174 1.40 -4.45 -6.08
C VAL A 174 0.99 -5.91 -6.06
N CYS A 175 0.01 -6.27 -5.25
CA CYS A 175 -0.37 -7.65 -4.93
C CYS A 175 -1.90 -7.83 -4.96
N ARG A 176 -2.53 -7.36 -6.03
CA ARG A 176 -3.98 -7.29 -6.16
C ARG A 176 -4.68 -8.64 -5.97
N SER A 177 -4.14 -9.66 -6.61
CA SER A 177 -4.67 -11.02 -6.60
C SER A 177 -4.37 -11.70 -5.27
N THR A 178 -3.12 -11.66 -4.82
CA THR A 178 -2.71 -12.25 -3.53
C THR A 178 -3.48 -11.65 -2.37
N CYS A 179 -3.70 -10.34 -2.35
CA CYS A 179 -4.51 -9.68 -1.32
C CYS A 179 -6.02 -9.96 -1.40
N GLY A 180 -6.49 -10.77 -2.37
CA GLY A 180 -7.87 -11.20 -2.47
C GLY A 180 -8.85 -10.14 -2.99
N PHE A 181 -8.39 -8.99 -3.48
CA PHE A 181 -9.27 -7.92 -3.98
C PHE A 181 -10.11 -8.35 -5.19
N CYS A 182 -9.62 -9.31 -5.97
CA CYS A 182 -10.37 -9.86 -7.10
C CYS A 182 -11.54 -10.76 -6.67
N GLY A 183 -11.39 -11.47 -5.53
CA GLY A 183 -12.39 -12.37 -4.98
C GLY A 183 -13.33 -11.69 -3.98
N LEU A 184 -13.11 -10.41 -3.67
CA LEU A 184 -13.93 -9.64 -2.76
C LEU A 184 -15.35 -9.49 -3.32
N ASP A 185 -16.38 -9.75 -2.50
CA ASP A 185 -17.76 -9.44 -2.88
C ASP A 185 -17.99 -7.94 -2.75
N TRP A 186 -17.59 -7.17 -3.76
CA TRP A 186 -17.67 -5.70 -3.78
C TRP A 186 -19.09 -5.15 -3.56
N ILE A 187 -20.13 -5.96 -3.76
CA ILE A 187 -21.52 -5.56 -3.57
C ILE A 187 -21.96 -5.73 -2.12
N LYS A 188 -21.58 -6.85 -1.47
CA LYS A 188 -22.02 -7.18 -0.11
C LYS A 188 -20.99 -6.84 0.97
N SER A 189 -19.75 -6.55 0.59
CA SER A 189 -18.69 -6.25 1.53
C SER A 189 -19.10 -5.02 2.37
N PRO A 190 -18.93 -5.08 3.69
CA PRO A 190 -19.30 -3.99 4.58
C PRO A 190 -18.46 -2.73 4.31
N GLU A 191 -19.02 -1.56 4.62
CA GLU A 191 -18.29 -0.28 4.52
C GLU A 191 -17.05 -0.26 5.44
N PRO A 192 -16.01 0.50 5.09
CA PRO A 192 -14.84 0.66 5.95
C PRO A 192 -15.24 1.27 7.31
N LEU A 193 -14.65 0.75 8.39
CA LEU A 193 -14.90 1.24 9.75
C LEU A 193 -14.46 2.70 9.94
N LYS A 194 -13.37 3.11 9.26
CA LYS A 194 -12.87 4.47 9.23
C LYS A 194 -12.19 4.75 7.89
N CYS A 195 -12.49 5.92 7.31
CA CYS A 195 -11.72 6.49 6.23
C CYS A 195 -10.92 7.67 6.74
N LEU A 196 -9.68 7.40 7.16
CA LEU A 196 -8.69 8.43 7.49
C LEU A 196 -8.40 9.28 6.25
#